data_AF-A0A1Y0CK89-F1
#
_entry.id   AF-A0A1Y0CK89-F1
#
_cell.length_a   1.000
_cell.length_b   1.000
_cell.length_c   1.000
_cell.angle_alpha   90.00
_cell.angle_beta   90.00
_cell.angle_gamma   90.00
#
_symmetry.space_group_name_H-M   'P 1'
#
loop_
_entity.id
_entity.type
_entity.pdbx_description
1 polymer ?
#
loop_
_entity_poly.entity_id
_entity_poly.type
_entity_poly.pdbx_seq_one_letter_code
_entity_poly.pdbx_strand_id
1 'polypeptide(L)'
;MLDKLNELLESRYDEMVEIRRYLHQFPELSFKEFHTAAYIAEFYENLGIAHQTNVGGNGIVAKIAGAKPGKTVALRADFDALPIQDEKEVAYKSKVPGVMHACGHDGHTATLLVLAKCLNELKEDLEGNVVLIHQHAEEYAPGGAVAMINDGCLEGVDVIFGTHLWAGTEVGKIQYRVGPVMAAADRFSIKVQGSGGHGAQPHKTKDAVVTASQLVLNLQQIVSRRVNPVDPAVISVGTFVAENAFNIIADSAYLEGTVRTFNDDVRDMIEEEIDVVASSTCALNGSTYEYNFHRGYPAVVNHKDETDYLVSVAADVKDVETLEETPPHMGGEDYSYYLRHVKGTFFFTGAKPEGVEVAYPHHHPKFDINEKSLLIAAKTLGAATVLYHQYEKGKLIPTHQ
;
A
#
# COMPACT_ATOMS: atom_id res chain seq x y z
N MET A 1 19.76 9.12 -23.18
CA MET A 1 19.79 8.16 -22.04
C MET A 1 18.47 7.44 -21.94
N LEU A 2 17.34 8.16 -21.86
CA LEU A 2 16.01 7.56 -21.81
C LEU A 2 15.74 6.54 -22.93
N ASP A 3 16.06 6.86 -24.19
CA ASP A 3 15.87 5.91 -25.30
C ASP A 3 16.64 4.60 -25.10
N LYS A 4 17.93 4.68 -24.71
CA LYS A 4 18.74 3.49 -24.39
C LYS A 4 18.16 2.70 -23.23
N LEU A 5 17.64 3.38 -22.20
CA LEU A 5 16.99 2.73 -21.07
C LEU A 5 15.73 1.99 -21.53
N ASN A 6 14.90 2.61 -22.36
CA ASN A 6 13.70 2.00 -22.90
C ASN A 6 14.02 0.78 -23.77
N GLU A 7 15.03 0.87 -24.64
CA GLU A 7 15.50 -0.27 -25.45
C GLU A 7 15.97 -1.44 -24.56
N LEU A 8 16.74 -1.15 -23.49
CA LEU A 8 17.19 -2.17 -22.54
C LEU A 8 16.01 -2.83 -21.82
N LEU A 9 15.05 -2.04 -21.31
CA LEU A 9 13.85 -2.53 -20.64
C LEU A 9 13.00 -3.40 -21.56
N GLU A 10 12.79 -2.98 -22.81
CA GLU A 10 12.06 -3.77 -23.83
C GLU A 10 12.75 -5.12 -24.10
N SER A 11 14.08 -5.11 -24.24
CA SER A 11 14.87 -6.33 -24.46
C SER A 11 14.86 -7.30 -23.27
N ARG A 12 14.42 -6.85 -22.09
CA ARG A 12 14.39 -7.61 -20.83
C ARG A 12 12.99 -7.82 -20.28
N TYR A 13 11.98 -7.59 -21.10
CA TYR A 13 10.60 -7.83 -20.71
C TYR A 13 10.37 -9.29 -20.26
N ASP A 14 10.91 -10.26 -21.01
CA ASP A 14 10.77 -11.67 -20.68
C ASP A 14 11.44 -12.00 -19.33
N GLU A 15 12.59 -11.39 -19.01
CA GLU A 15 13.26 -11.51 -17.71
C GLU A 15 12.38 -10.95 -16.58
N MET A 16 11.72 -9.80 -16.77
CA MET A 16 10.76 -9.27 -15.78
C MET A 16 9.62 -10.26 -15.51
N VAL A 17 9.06 -10.85 -16.57
CA VAL A 17 7.96 -11.81 -16.46
C VAL A 17 8.42 -13.08 -15.76
N GLU A 18 9.60 -13.59 -16.09
CA GLU A 18 10.19 -14.77 -15.44
C GLU A 18 10.39 -14.55 -13.94
N ILE A 19 10.97 -13.40 -13.54
CA ILE A 19 11.15 -13.02 -12.14
C ILE A 19 9.80 -12.93 -11.43
N ARG A 20 8.84 -12.19 -11.99
CA ARG A 20 7.49 -12.05 -11.41
C ARG A 20 6.85 -13.41 -11.18
N ARG A 21 6.88 -14.29 -12.19
CA ARG A 21 6.26 -15.62 -12.11
C ARG A 21 6.97 -16.52 -11.11
N TYR A 22 8.30 -16.42 -10.98
CA TYR A 22 9.05 -17.14 -9.95
C TYR A 22 8.59 -16.69 -8.55
N LEU A 23 8.58 -15.39 -8.29
CA LEU A 23 8.13 -14.83 -7.01
C LEU A 23 6.67 -15.20 -6.71
N HIS A 24 5.79 -15.16 -7.73
CA HIS A 24 4.40 -15.59 -7.60
C HIS A 24 4.24 -17.05 -7.17
N GLN A 25 5.14 -17.93 -7.60
CA GLN A 25 5.11 -19.35 -7.24
C GLN A 25 5.57 -19.61 -5.80
N PHE A 26 6.37 -18.72 -5.22
CA PHE A 26 6.96 -18.88 -3.88
C PHE A 26 6.69 -17.65 -2.99
N PRO A 27 5.41 -17.28 -2.78
CA PRO A 27 5.06 -16.12 -1.99
C PRO A 27 5.33 -16.35 -0.50
N GLU A 28 5.72 -15.30 0.22
CA GLU A 28 5.97 -15.32 1.66
C GLU A 28 5.20 -14.20 2.36
N LEU A 29 4.67 -14.50 3.55
CA LEU A 29 3.87 -13.54 4.33
C LEU A 29 4.73 -12.42 4.90
N SER A 30 4.10 -11.29 5.18
CA SER A 30 4.68 -10.17 5.93
C SER A 30 5.51 -10.64 7.14
N PHE A 31 6.72 -10.12 7.29
CA PHE A 31 7.73 -10.47 8.31
C PHE A 31 8.33 -11.89 8.23
N LYS A 32 8.04 -12.65 7.17
CA LYS A 32 8.52 -14.03 6.96
C LYS A 32 9.14 -14.25 5.57
N GLU A 33 9.45 -13.18 4.87
CA GLU A 33 9.91 -13.13 3.48
C GLU A 33 11.39 -13.46 3.31
N PHE A 34 11.86 -14.52 3.96
CA PHE A 34 13.29 -14.84 4.03
C PHE A 34 13.87 -15.25 2.67
N HIS A 35 13.12 -16.01 1.88
CA HIS A 35 13.56 -16.47 0.56
C HIS A 35 13.45 -15.37 -0.48
N THR A 36 12.36 -14.59 -0.45
CA THR A 36 12.18 -13.43 -1.35
C THR A 36 13.26 -12.39 -1.10
N ALA A 37 13.57 -12.07 0.17
CA ALA A 37 14.66 -11.17 0.52
C ALA A 37 16.03 -11.68 0.06
N ALA A 38 16.30 -12.98 0.24
CA ALA A 38 17.54 -13.60 -0.22
C ALA A 38 17.65 -13.58 -1.76
N TYR A 39 16.56 -13.82 -2.48
CA TYR A 39 16.50 -13.75 -3.94
C TYR A 39 16.85 -12.35 -4.46
N ILE A 40 16.27 -11.31 -3.84
CA ILE A 40 16.55 -9.91 -4.18
C ILE A 40 18.02 -9.56 -3.92
N ALA A 41 18.58 -9.98 -2.78
CA ALA A 41 19.98 -9.76 -2.45
C ALA A 41 20.93 -10.47 -3.44
N GLU A 42 20.65 -11.74 -3.76
CA GLU A 42 21.41 -12.51 -4.74
C GLU A 42 21.38 -11.87 -6.14
N PHE A 43 20.22 -11.32 -6.54
CA PHE A 43 20.10 -10.59 -7.80
C PHE A 43 21.06 -9.40 -7.85
N TYR A 44 21.18 -8.62 -6.77
CA TYR A 44 22.10 -7.48 -6.72
C TYR A 44 23.57 -7.88 -6.62
N GLU A 45 23.88 -8.92 -5.85
CA GLU A 45 25.24 -9.48 -5.74
C GLU A 45 25.76 -9.93 -7.11
N ASN A 46 24.94 -10.66 -7.87
CA ASN A 46 25.29 -11.14 -9.22
C ASN A 46 25.55 -10.01 -10.22
N LEU A 47 25.01 -8.82 -9.98
CA LEU A 47 25.21 -7.62 -10.80
C LEU A 47 26.35 -6.71 -10.28
N GLY A 48 26.95 -7.05 -9.13
CA GLY A 48 27.94 -6.21 -8.46
C GLY A 48 27.38 -4.86 -8.02
N ILE A 49 26.07 -4.77 -7.75
CA ILE A 49 25.43 -3.55 -7.25
C ILE A 49 25.57 -3.53 -5.73
N ALA A 50 26.11 -2.44 -5.19
CA ALA A 50 26.25 -2.26 -3.75
C ALA A 50 24.87 -2.27 -3.09
N HIS A 51 24.68 -3.14 -2.10
CA HIS A 51 23.40 -3.29 -1.42
C HIS A 51 23.60 -3.66 0.06
N GLN A 52 22.58 -3.37 0.86
CA GLN A 52 22.47 -3.73 2.26
C GLN A 52 21.25 -4.62 2.42
N THR A 53 21.44 -5.73 3.13
CA THR A 53 20.36 -6.61 3.57
C THR A 53 20.03 -6.35 5.02
N ASN A 54 18.89 -6.86 5.46
CA ASN A 54 18.40 -6.73 6.82
C ASN A 54 18.08 -5.30 7.26
N VAL A 55 17.75 -4.41 6.32
CA VAL A 55 17.43 -3.02 6.63
C VAL A 55 16.04 -2.98 7.24
N GLY A 56 15.93 -2.70 8.54
CA GLY A 56 14.66 -2.61 9.26
C GLY A 56 13.83 -3.91 9.26
N GLY A 57 14.46 -5.08 9.20
CA GLY A 57 13.79 -6.38 9.08
C GLY A 57 14.27 -7.12 7.84
N ASN A 58 13.37 -7.62 6.99
CA ASN A 58 13.77 -8.29 5.74
C ASN A 58 14.09 -7.33 4.59
N GLY A 59 14.05 -6.01 4.82
CA GLY A 59 14.24 -4.99 3.80
C GLY A 59 15.63 -5.02 3.14
N ILE A 60 15.68 -4.64 1.86
CA ILE A 60 16.91 -4.56 1.07
C ILE A 60 17.01 -3.17 0.46
N VAL A 61 18.17 -2.53 0.62
CA VAL A 61 18.47 -1.23 0.01
C VAL A 61 19.67 -1.39 -0.90
N ALA A 62 19.48 -1.22 -2.21
CA ALA A 62 20.56 -1.20 -3.18
C ALA A 62 20.85 0.22 -3.66
N LYS A 63 22.10 0.50 -4.03
CA LYS A 63 22.54 1.82 -4.48
C LYS A 63 23.34 1.73 -5.77
N ILE A 64 22.90 2.48 -6.77
CA ILE A 64 23.61 2.70 -8.01
C ILE A 64 24.21 4.11 -7.95
N ALA A 65 25.54 4.20 -7.89
CA ALA A 65 26.24 5.47 -7.99
C ALA A 65 26.46 5.82 -9.47
N GLY A 66 25.86 6.91 -9.93
CA GLY A 66 26.09 7.44 -11.26
C GLY A 66 27.46 8.13 -11.37
N ALA A 67 28.02 8.18 -12.58
CA ALA A 67 29.33 8.76 -12.82
C ALA A 67 29.31 10.31 -12.85
N LYS A 68 28.13 10.93 -12.93
CA LYS A 68 27.96 12.39 -12.99
C LYS A 68 27.38 12.92 -11.67
N PRO A 69 27.76 14.14 -11.23
CA PRO A 69 27.22 14.72 -10.01
C PRO A 69 25.72 14.98 -10.13
N GLY A 70 24.97 14.79 -9.04
CA GLY A 70 23.54 15.02 -9.02
C GLY A 70 22.86 14.60 -7.72
N LYS A 71 21.54 14.78 -7.71
CA LYS A 71 20.59 14.37 -6.68
C LYS A 71 20.46 12.85 -6.56
N THR A 72 19.99 12.38 -5.41
CA THR A 72 19.67 10.96 -5.17
C THR A 72 18.18 10.72 -5.33
N VAL A 73 17.80 9.87 -6.29
CA VAL A 73 16.41 9.44 -6.52
C VAL A 73 16.19 8.07 -5.88
N ALA A 74 15.19 7.92 -5.03
CA ALA A 74 14.78 6.63 -4.49
C ALA A 74 13.59 6.06 -5.27
N LEU A 75 13.59 4.75 -5.48
CA LEU A 75 12.51 3.97 -6.06
C LEU A 75 12.13 2.86 -5.09
N ARG A 76 10.84 2.67 -4.81
CA ARG A 76 10.35 1.65 -3.86
C ARG A 76 9.52 0.58 -4.57
N ALA A 77 9.74 -0.68 -4.20
CA ALA A 77 8.86 -1.81 -4.44
C ALA A 77 8.72 -2.63 -3.15
N ASP A 78 7.50 -3.01 -2.80
CA ASP A 78 7.21 -4.00 -1.76
C ASP A 78 7.25 -5.42 -2.33
N PHE A 79 7.43 -6.42 -1.45
CA PHE A 79 7.60 -7.82 -1.87
C PHE A 79 6.91 -8.87 -1.01
N ASP A 80 6.10 -8.49 -0.02
CA ASP A 80 5.37 -9.45 0.81
C ASP A 80 4.06 -9.93 0.15
N ALA A 81 3.54 -11.06 0.63
CA ALA A 81 2.34 -11.71 0.14
C ALA A 81 1.26 -11.83 1.22
N LEU A 82 0.08 -12.33 0.82
CA LEU A 82 -1.11 -12.41 1.67
C LEU A 82 -1.48 -13.85 2.06
N PRO A 83 -2.15 -14.07 3.20
CA PRO A 83 -2.63 -15.37 3.66
C PRO A 83 -3.91 -15.79 2.92
N ILE A 84 -3.83 -15.87 1.59
CA ILE A 84 -4.92 -16.20 0.67
C ILE A 84 -4.53 -17.45 -0.11
N GLN A 85 -5.46 -18.39 -0.24
CA GLN A 85 -5.27 -19.52 -1.13
C GLN A 85 -5.38 -19.05 -2.59
N ASP A 86 -4.32 -19.26 -3.37
CA ASP A 86 -4.35 -19.02 -4.81
C ASP A 86 -5.31 -20.01 -5.49
N GLU A 87 -6.35 -19.47 -6.13
CA GLU A 87 -7.39 -20.20 -6.87
C GLU A 87 -7.28 -20.00 -8.38
N LYS A 88 -6.18 -19.42 -8.89
CA LYS A 88 -5.95 -19.30 -10.33
C LYS A 88 -5.64 -20.64 -10.97
N GLU A 89 -5.93 -20.73 -12.27
CA GLU A 89 -5.59 -21.85 -13.14
C GLU A 89 -4.54 -21.42 -14.16
N VAL A 90 -3.33 -21.13 -13.67
CA VAL A 90 -2.19 -20.62 -14.45
C VAL A 90 -0.90 -21.38 -14.08
N ALA A 91 0.07 -21.44 -15.00
CA ALA A 91 1.31 -22.19 -14.80
C ALA A 91 2.20 -21.65 -13.65
N TYR A 92 2.02 -20.38 -13.30
CA TYR A 92 2.76 -19.68 -12.24
C TYR A 92 1.98 -19.56 -10.93
N LYS A 93 0.88 -20.31 -10.76
CA LYS A 93 0.11 -20.38 -9.50
C LYS A 93 1.04 -20.64 -8.30
N SER A 94 0.72 -20.03 -7.15
CA SER A 94 1.43 -20.28 -5.90
C SER A 94 1.56 -21.78 -5.61
N LYS A 95 2.78 -22.20 -5.26
CA LYS A 95 3.10 -23.56 -4.78
C LYS A 95 3.05 -23.65 -3.25
N VAL A 96 2.83 -22.54 -2.57
CA VAL A 96 2.76 -22.44 -1.11
C VAL A 96 1.30 -22.44 -0.68
N PRO A 97 0.79 -23.50 -0.02
CA PRO A 97 -0.61 -23.57 0.39
C PRO A 97 -1.02 -22.41 1.29
N GLY A 98 -2.15 -21.77 0.98
CA GLY A 98 -2.70 -20.67 1.75
C GLY A 98 -1.94 -19.33 1.66
N VAL A 99 -0.98 -19.18 0.73
CA VAL A 99 -0.25 -17.92 0.52
C VAL A 99 -0.24 -17.55 -0.96
N MET A 100 -0.48 -16.27 -1.27
CA MET A 100 -0.59 -15.75 -2.63
C MET A 100 -0.14 -14.28 -2.71
N HIS A 101 0.58 -13.91 -3.77
CA HIS A 101 0.72 -12.49 -4.15
C HIS A 101 -0.58 -11.97 -4.77
N ALA A 102 -1.55 -11.62 -3.92
CA ALA A 102 -2.87 -11.12 -4.32
C ALA A 102 -2.95 -9.59 -4.40
N CYS A 103 -1.81 -8.89 -4.29
CA CYS A 103 -1.70 -7.43 -4.43
C CYS A 103 -0.66 -7.00 -5.50
N GLY A 104 0.01 -7.96 -6.16
CA GLY A 104 0.95 -7.67 -7.25
C GLY A 104 2.37 -7.28 -6.83
N HIS A 105 2.75 -7.48 -5.56
CA HIS A 105 4.08 -7.15 -5.02
C HIS A 105 5.21 -7.95 -5.71
N ASP A 106 4.91 -9.14 -6.22
CA ASP A 106 5.78 -9.90 -7.13
C ASP A 106 6.09 -9.13 -8.42
N GLY A 107 5.09 -8.45 -8.98
CA GLY A 107 5.23 -7.56 -10.13
C GLY A 107 6.03 -6.30 -9.80
N HIS A 108 5.77 -5.67 -8.64
CA HIS A 108 6.53 -4.49 -8.18
C HIS A 108 8.02 -4.80 -8.07
N THR A 109 8.33 -5.92 -7.40
CA THR A 109 9.70 -6.41 -7.20
C THR A 109 10.39 -6.69 -8.54
N ALA A 110 9.73 -7.44 -9.43
CA ALA A 110 10.29 -7.78 -10.75
C ALA A 110 10.58 -6.53 -11.59
N THR A 111 9.66 -5.57 -11.61
CA THR A 111 9.83 -4.26 -12.25
C THR A 111 11.06 -3.54 -11.72
N LEU A 112 11.22 -3.45 -10.40
CA LEU A 112 12.32 -2.69 -9.79
C LEU A 112 13.68 -3.38 -9.97
N LEU A 113 13.74 -4.72 -9.88
CA LEU A 113 14.97 -5.48 -10.10
C LEU A 113 15.52 -5.27 -11.52
N VAL A 114 14.68 -5.45 -12.54
CA VAL A 114 15.13 -5.29 -13.94
C VAL A 114 15.42 -3.83 -14.27
N LEU A 115 14.65 -2.88 -13.73
CA LEU A 115 14.97 -1.46 -13.86
C LEU A 115 16.34 -1.14 -13.25
N ALA A 116 16.64 -1.66 -12.06
CA ALA A 116 17.94 -1.46 -11.42
C ALA A 116 19.09 -2.05 -12.27
N LYS A 117 18.89 -3.23 -12.85
CA LYS A 117 19.86 -3.86 -13.77
C LYS A 117 20.15 -2.95 -14.97
N CYS A 118 19.11 -2.43 -15.63
CA CYS A 118 19.26 -1.53 -16.77
C CYS A 118 19.92 -0.19 -16.40
N LEU A 119 19.56 0.39 -15.25
CA LEU A 119 20.17 1.63 -14.76
C LEU A 119 21.65 1.45 -14.42
N ASN A 120 22.04 0.30 -13.84
CA ASN A 120 23.43 -0.01 -13.52
C ASN A 120 24.31 -0.13 -14.77
N GLU A 121 23.78 -0.66 -15.87
CA GLU A 121 24.49 -0.69 -17.16
C GLU A 121 24.68 0.69 -17.78
N LEU A 122 23.80 1.63 -17.44
CA LEU A 122 23.87 3.02 -17.89
C LEU A 122 24.50 3.96 -16.84
N LYS A 123 25.15 3.43 -15.79
CA LYS A 123 25.67 4.25 -14.67
C LYS A 123 26.70 5.31 -15.08
N GLU A 124 27.44 5.08 -16.16
CA GLU A 124 28.38 6.06 -16.72
C GLU A 124 27.67 7.32 -17.28
N ASP A 125 26.41 7.14 -17.73
CA ASP A 125 25.58 8.22 -18.26
C ASP A 125 24.71 8.89 -17.18
N LEU A 126 24.55 8.25 -16.02
CA LEU A 126 23.64 8.63 -14.93
C LEU A 126 24.14 9.83 -14.11
N GLU A 127 23.24 10.79 -13.87
CA GLU A 127 23.44 11.90 -12.93
C GLU A 127 22.99 11.50 -11.52
N GLY A 128 23.86 11.73 -10.53
CA GLY A 128 23.56 11.47 -9.12
C GLY A 128 23.52 9.99 -8.76
N ASN A 129 22.64 9.63 -7.84
CA ASN A 129 22.50 8.25 -7.34
C ASN A 129 21.08 7.75 -7.50
N VAL A 130 20.91 6.44 -7.63
CA VAL A 130 19.61 5.78 -7.51
C VAL A 130 19.64 4.86 -6.30
N VAL A 131 18.68 5.00 -5.40
CA VAL A 131 18.45 4.12 -4.25
C VAL A 131 17.23 3.26 -4.53
N LEU A 132 17.39 1.95 -4.40
CA LEU A 132 16.39 0.94 -4.75
C LEU A 132 15.95 0.32 -3.42
N ILE A 133 14.74 0.66 -2.96
CA ILE A 133 14.18 0.23 -1.69
C ILE A 133 13.24 -0.94 -1.98
N HIS A 134 13.66 -2.14 -1.59
CA HIS A 134 12.81 -3.32 -1.56
C HIS A 134 12.26 -3.50 -0.15
N GLN A 135 10.97 -3.23 0.00
CA GLN A 135 10.30 -3.16 1.29
C GLN A 135 9.59 -4.47 1.63
N HIS A 136 9.80 -4.95 2.85
CA HIS A 136 9.05 -6.06 3.42
C HIS A 136 7.74 -5.61 4.08
N ALA A 137 6.86 -6.54 4.37
CA ALA A 137 5.76 -6.40 5.32
C ALA A 137 4.75 -5.25 5.11
N GLU A 138 4.46 -4.81 3.89
CA GLU A 138 3.46 -3.75 3.64
C GLU A 138 2.06 -4.17 4.13
N GLU A 139 1.66 -5.43 3.91
CA GLU A 139 0.28 -5.89 4.10
C GLU A 139 -0.12 -6.11 5.57
N TYR A 140 0.83 -6.03 6.51
CA TYR A 140 0.57 -6.25 7.93
C TYR A 140 1.19 -5.16 8.81
N ALA A 141 0.32 -4.41 9.49
CA ALA A 141 0.74 -3.41 10.48
C ALA A 141 1.65 -4.05 11.55
N PRO A 142 2.78 -3.42 11.93
CA PRO A 142 3.10 -2.00 11.75
C PRO A 142 3.70 -1.60 10.38
N GLY A 143 3.76 -2.50 9.41
CA GLY A 143 4.38 -2.23 8.11
C GLY A 143 5.89 -2.43 8.12
N GLY A 144 6.51 -2.36 6.94
CA GLY A 144 7.97 -2.37 6.81
C GLY A 144 8.58 -0.99 6.71
N ALA A 145 7.84 0.01 6.21
CA ALA A 145 8.39 1.33 5.89
C ALA A 145 9.04 2.00 7.10
N VAL A 146 8.36 2.05 8.26
CA VAL A 146 8.87 2.71 9.48
C VAL A 146 10.17 2.09 9.95
N ALA A 147 10.25 0.75 9.98
CA ALA A 147 11.44 0.06 10.43
C ALA A 147 12.63 0.30 9.47
N MET A 148 12.38 0.30 8.16
CA MET A 148 13.42 0.61 7.17
C MET A 148 13.89 2.06 7.24
N ILE A 149 12.98 3.01 7.45
CA ILE A 149 13.31 4.44 7.59
C ILE A 149 14.19 4.64 8.82
N ASN A 150 13.84 4.03 9.95
CA ASN A 150 14.63 4.09 11.18
C ASN A 150 16.03 3.48 11.02
N ASP A 151 16.18 2.54 10.09
CA ASP A 151 17.45 1.88 9.75
C ASP A 151 18.15 2.52 8.53
N GLY A 152 17.77 3.76 8.20
CA GLY A 152 18.54 4.61 7.28
C GLY A 152 18.25 4.42 5.79
N CYS A 153 17.14 3.76 5.40
CA CYS A 153 16.86 3.53 3.97
C CYS A 153 16.66 4.82 3.14
N LEU A 154 16.42 5.96 3.80
CA LEU A 154 16.25 7.28 3.18
C LEU A 154 17.49 8.19 3.31
N GLU A 155 18.60 7.70 3.85
CA GLU A 155 19.81 8.52 4.03
C GLU A 155 20.33 9.09 2.71
N GLY A 156 20.33 10.43 2.61
CA GLY A 156 20.81 11.15 1.43
C GLY A 156 19.90 11.08 0.21
N VAL A 157 18.64 10.64 0.37
CA VAL A 157 17.61 10.65 -0.68
C VAL A 157 17.01 12.06 -0.80
N ASP A 158 16.93 12.59 -2.02
CA ASP A 158 16.34 13.89 -2.32
C ASP A 158 14.86 13.80 -2.75
N VAL A 159 14.47 12.72 -3.42
CA VAL A 159 13.12 12.47 -3.92
C VAL A 159 12.83 10.97 -3.97
N ILE A 160 11.58 10.57 -3.77
CA ILE A 160 11.14 9.18 -3.86
C ILE A 160 9.94 8.99 -4.81
N PHE A 161 10.00 7.94 -5.64
CA PHE A 161 8.89 7.52 -6.50
C PHE A 161 8.51 6.06 -6.23
N GLY A 162 7.22 5.79 -6.21
CA GLY A 162 6.67 4.45 -6.07
C GLY A 162 5.45 4.28 -6.97
N THR A 163 5.19 3.05 -7.38
CA THR A 163 3.98 2.72 -8.13
C THR A 163 3.38 1.42 -7.66
N HIS A 164 2.07 1.30 -7.80
CA HIS A 164 1.33 0.07 -7.57
C HIS A 164 0.66 -0.37 -8.87
N LEU A 165 0.78 -1.64 -9.23
CA LEU A 165 0.07 -2.23 -10.35
C LEU A 165 -1.41 -2.33 -9.98
N TRP A 166 -2.30 -1.73 -10.78
CA TRP A 166 -3.70 -1.59 -10.43
C TRP A 166 -4.59 -2.44 -11.33
N ALA A 167 -4.99 -3.61 -10.83
CA ALA A 167 -5.76 -4.60 -11.59
C ALA A 167 -7.14 -4.10 -12.03
N GLY A 168 -7.69 -3.05 -11.41
CA GLY A 168 -8.95 -2.44 -11.83
C GLY A 168 -8.82 -1.48 -13.02
N THR A 169 -7.61 -1.09 -13.41
CA THR A 169 -7.35 -0.03 -14.40
C THR A 169 -6.71 -0.61 -15.66
N GLU A 170 -7.20 -0.19 -16.83
CA GLU A 170 -6.69 -0.64 -18.14
C GLU A 170 -5.18 -0.46 -18.30
N VAL A 171 -4.52 -1.44 -18.94
CA VAL A 171 -3.11 -1.31 -19.34
C VAL A 171 -2.94 -0.11 -20.27
N GLY A 172 -1.82 0.61 -20.12
CA GLY A 172 -1.57 1.86 -20.85
C GLY A 172 -2.04 3.11 -20.10
N LYS A 173 -2.75 2.95 -18.98
CA LYS A 173 -3.15 4.08 -18.13
C LYS A 173 -2.19 4.25 -16.95
N ILE A 174 -1.82 5.50 -16.68
CA ILE A 174 -1.20 5.92 -15.44
C ILE A 174 -2.19 6.80 -14.68
N GLN A 175 -2.54 6.39 -13.46
CA GLN A 175 -3.42 7.14 -12.58
C GLN A 175 -2.60 7.84 -11.50
N TYR A 176 -2.84 9.13 -11.31
CA TYR A 176 -2.13 9.97 -10.35
C TYR A 176 -3.10 10.83 -9.55
N ARG A 177 -2.61 11.49 -8.50
CA ARG A 177 -3.38 12.48 -7.75
C ARG A 177 -2.46 13.39 -6.98
N VAL A 178 -2.73 14.69 -7.00
CA VAL A 178 -2.06 15.66 -6.11
C VAL A 178 -2.73 15.63 -4.74
N GLY A 179 -1.93 15.61 -3.68
CA GLY A 179 -2.44 15.54 -2.31
C GLY A 179 -2.89 14.13 -1.93
N PRO A 180 -3.92 13.97 -1.07
CA PRO A 180 -4.32 12.67 -0.55
C PRO A 180 -4.82 11.72 -1.64
N VAL A 181 -4.18 10.55 -1.76
CA VAL A 181 -4.50 9.51 -2.77
C VAL A 181 -4.96 8.18 -2.16
N MET A 182 -4.42 7.79 -1.00
CA MET A 182 -4.86 6.61 -0.24
C MET A 182 -5.11 6.99 1.22
N ALA A 183 -6.13 6.41 1.84
CA ALA A 183 -6.61 6.81 3.16
C ALA A 183 -5.73 6.27 4.28
N ALA A 184 -5.75 6.96 5.42
CA ALA A 184 -5.31 6.38 6.67
C ALA A 184 -6.13 5.14 7.02
N ALA A 185 -5.51 4.16 7.67
CA ALA A 185 -6.08 2.84 7.87
C ALA A 185 -6.00 2.39 9.34
N ASP A 186 -7.00 2.75 10.14
CA ASP A 186 -7.02 2.48 11.59
C ASP A 186 -7.93 1.32 11.97
N ARG A 187 -7.66 0.73 13.15
CA ARG A 187 -8.49 -0.30 13.76
C ARG A 187 -8.95 0.14 15.14
N PHE A 188 -10.18 -0.23 15.50
CA PHE A 188 -10.67 -0.10 16.87
C PHE A 188 -11.28 -1.41 17.36
N SER A 189 -11.24 -1.62 18.68
CA SER A 189 -12.00 -2.67 19.34
C SER A 189 -12.75 -2.12 20.55
N ILE A 190 -13.96 -2.61 20.76
CA ILE A 190 -14.80 -2.28 21.92
C ILE A 190 -15.34 -3.56 22.51
N LYS A 191 -15.02 -3.83 23.78
CA LYS A 191 -15.66 -4.89 24.55
C LYS A 191 -16.72 -4.27 25.44
N VAL A 192 -17.98 -4.57 25.18
CA VAL A 192 -19.10 -4.19 26.04
C VAL A 192 -19.25 -5.24 27.13
N GLN A 193 -19.31 -4.81 28.39
CA GLN A 193 -19.50 -5.66 29.55
C GLN A 193 -20.83 -5.31 30.24
N GLY A 194 -21.77 -6.22 30.12
CA GLY A 194 -23.07 -6.18 30.80
C GLY A 194 -23.09 -7.11 32.02
N SER A 195 -24.23 -7.76 32.22
CA SER A 195 -24.47 -8.72 33.29
C SER A 195 -25.48 -9.75 32.78
N GLY A 196 -24.99 -10.95 32.45
CA GLY A 196 -25.79 -12.01 31.84
C GLY A 196 -26.78 -12.66 32.82
N GLY A 197 -27.62 -13.53 32.30
CA GLY A 197 -28.60 -14.25 33.12
C GLY A 197 -29.60 -15.06 32.29
N HIS A 198 -30.63 -15.59 32.96
CA HIS A 198 -31.66 -16.36 32.28
C HIS A 198 -32.49 -15.46 31.34
N GLY A 199 -32.68 -15.90 30.08
CA GLY A 199 -33.46 -15.16 29.07
C GLY A 199 -34.91 -14.83 29.41
N ALA A 200 -35.49 -15.47 30.44
CA ALA A 200 -36.82 -15.16 30.94
C ALA A 200 -36.82 -14.12 32.09
N GLN A 201 -35.65 -13.63 32.52
CA GLN A 201 -35.49 -12.69 33.63
C GLN A 201 -34.66 -11.44 33.24
N PRO A 202 -35.01 -10.72 32.15
CA PRO A 202 -34.20 -9.60 31.66
C PRO A 202 -34.09 -8.44 32.68
N HIS A 203 -35.08 -8.26 33.55
CA HIS A 203 -35.07 -7.25 34.61
C HIS A 203 -33.97 -7.45 35.68
N LYS A 204 -33.24 -8.57 35.65
CA LYS A 204 -32.08 -8.86 36.52
C LYS A 204 -30.74 -8.80 35.79
N THR A 205 -30.75 -8.42 34.52
CA THR A 205 -29.59 -8.47 33.63
C THR A 205 -29.28 -7.09 33.07
N LYS A 206 -28.10 -6.96 32.46
CA LYS A 206 -27.72 -5.85 31.58
C LYS A 206 -27.27 -6.47 30.27
N ASP A 207 -28.14 -6.44 29.28
CA ASP A 207 -27.96 -7.21 28.05
C ASP A 207 -26.88 -6.59 27.16
N ALA A 208 -25.76 -7.31 27.01
CA ALA A 208 -24.63 -6.86 26.21
C ALA A 208 -24.93 -6.86 24.70
N VAL A 209 -25.77 -7.79 24.21
CA VAL A 209 -26.16 -7.83 22.80
C VAL A 209 -27.00 -6.61 22.45
N VAL A 210 -27.96 -6.25 23.30
CA VAL A 210 -28.79 -5.06 23.09
C VAL A 210 -27.94 -3.79 23.15
N THR A 211 -27.07 -3.67 24.16
CA THR A 211 -26.18 -2.52 24.33
C THR A 211 -25.24 -2.35 23.14
N ALA A 212 -24.58 -3.42 22.70
CA ALA A 212 -23.67 -3.39 21.55
C ALA A 212 -24.41 -3.11 20.24
N SER A 213 -25.64 -3.63 20.07
CA SER A 213 -26.47 -3.33 18.90
C SER A 213 -26.81 -1.84 18.82
N GLN A 214 -27.14 -1.22 19.96
CA GLN A 214 -27.36 0.23 20.02
C GLN A 214 -26.07 1.01 19.75
N LEU A 215 -24.94 0.52 20.26
CA LEU A 215 -23.64 1.14 20.04
C LEU A 215 -23.28 1.16 18.54
N VAL A 216 -23.46 0.05 17.82
CA VAL A 216 -23.24 0.00 16.36
C VAL A 216 -24.02 1.09 15.63
N LEU A 217 -25.30 1.30 15.97
CA LEU A 217 -26.13 2.34 15.38
C LEU A 217 -25.65 3.76 15.75
N ASN A 218 -25.25 3.96 17.00
CA ASN A 218 -24.77 5.27 17.47
C ASN A 218 -23.44 5.66 16.81
N LEU A 219 -22.52 4.71 16.56
CA LEU A 219 -21.25 4.97 15.88
C LEU A 219 -21.47 5.57 14.48
N GLN A 220 -22.55 5.22 13.78
CA GLN A 220 -22.86 5.76 12.45
C GLN A 220 -23.16 7.27 12.47
N GLN A 221 -23.50 7.81 13.64
CA GLN A 221 -23.78 9.25 13.80
C GLN A 221 -22.49 10.09 13.80
N ILE A 222 -21.32 9.49 14.04
CA ILE A 222 -20.04 10.19 13.97
C ILE A 222 -19.81 10.68 12.53
N VAL A 223 -19.78 9.76 11.55
CA VAL A 223 -19.61 10.14 10.14
C VAL A 223 -20.79 10.95 9.65
N SER A 224 -22.02 10.52 9.93
CA SER A 224 -23.18 11.17 9.32
C SER A 224 -23.46 12.57 9.89
N ARG A 225 -23.16 12.87 11.16
CA ARG A 225 -23.55 14.13 11.83
C ARG A 225 -22.40 14.96 12.39
N ARG A 226 -21.20 14.41 12.59
CA ARG A 226 -20.06 15.12 13.21
C ARG A 226 -18.93 15.42 12.24
N VAL A 227 -18.64 14.50 11.32
CA VAL A 227 -17.68 14.74 10.24
C VAL A 227 -18.25 15.81 9.30
N ASN A 228 -17.42 16.77 8.90
CA ASN A 228 -17.77 17.75 7.89
C ASN A 228 -18.14 17.03 6.58
N PRO A 229 -19.31 17.29 5.96
CA PRO A 229 -19.79 16.54 4.80
C PRO A 229 -18.86 16.53 3.57
N VAL A 230 -17.87 17.43 3.48
CA VAL A 230 -16.88 17.43 2.39
C VAL A 230 -15.62 16.64 2.72
N ASP A 231 -15.41 16.27 3.98
CA ASP A 231 -14.28 15.46 4.43
C ASP A 231 -14.64 13.97 4.37
N PRO A 232 -13.92 13.15 3.60
CA PRO A 232 -14.23 11.72 3.50
C PRO A 232 -13.83 10.99 4.80
N ALA A 233 -14.77 10.22 5.33
CA ALA A 233 -14.54 9.34 6.48
C ALA A 233 -15.37 8.06 6.39
N VAL A 234 -14.82 6.96 6.88
CA VAL A 234 -15.51 5.67 7.02
C VAL A 234 -15.32 5.16 8.43
N ILE A 235 -16.40 4.68 9.06
CA ILE A 235 -16.36 3.85 10.25
C ILE A 235 -17.15 2.59 9.92
N SER A 236 -16.48 1.44 9.92
CA SER A 236 -17.14 0.15 9.68
C SER A 236 -16.91 -0.78 10.86
N VAL A 237 -17.98 -1.29 11.45
CA VAL A 237 -17.91 -2.40 12.41
C VAL A 237 -17.87 -3.69 11.59
N GLY A 238 -16.71 -4.33 11.53
CA GLY A 238 -16.50 -5.55 10.75
C GLY A 238 -16.79 -6.83 11.53
N THR A 239 -16.72 -6.77 12.86
CA THR A 239 -16.93 -7.90 13.75
C THR A 239 -17.93 -7.53 14.85
N PHE A 240 -18.88 -8.44 15.09
CA PHE A 240 -19.79 -8.41 16.23
C PHE A 240 -19.90 -9.84 16.76
N VAL A 241 -19.39 -10.08 17.96
CA VAL A 241 -19.40 -11.41 18.58
C VAL A 241 -19.99 -11.32 19.98
N ALA A 242 -21.01 -12.13 20.25
CA ALA A 242 -21.59 -12.34 21.56
C ALA A 242 -22.03 -13.81 21.66
N GLU A 243 -21.08 -14.69 21.98
CA GLU A 243 -21.34 -16.14 22.00
C GLU A 243 -22.09 -16.54 23.28
N ASN A 244 -23.28 -17.10 23.12
CA ASN A 244 -24.05 -17.65 24.24
C ASN A 244 -25.09 -18.67 23.76
N ALA A 245 -25.67 -19.43 24.69
CA ALA A 245 -26.84 -20.26 24.38
C ALA A 245 -28.10 -19.38 24.17
N PHE A 246 -29.03 -19.84 23.32
CA PHE A 246 -30.21 -19.07 22.89
C PHE A 246 -31.12 -18.57 24.03
N ASN A 247 -31.08 -19.22 25.19
CA ASN A 247 -31.92 -18.92 26.36
C ASN A 247 -31.15 -18.18 27.48
N ILE A 248 -29.95 -17.68 27.19
CA ILE A 248 -29.09 -16.94 28.12
C ILE A 248 -28.84 -15.54 27.54
N ILE A 249 -29.08 -14.52 28.36
CA ILE A 249 -28.71 -13.14 28.05
C ILE A 249 -27.20 -13.00 28.17
N ALA A 250 -26.55 -12.48 27.12
CA ALA A 250 -25.10 -12.33 27.07
C ALA A 250 -24.58 -11.37 28.14
N ASP A 251 -23.50 -11.78 28.79
CA ASP A 251 -22.77 -10.96 29.75
C ASP A 251 -21.82 -9.98 29.06
N SER A 252 -21.37 -10.28 27.84
CA SER A 252 -20.42 -9.46 27.09
C SER A 252 -20.67 -9.55 25.58
N ALA A 253 -20.17 -8.54 24.86
CA ALA A 253 -20.13 -8.50 23.40
C ALA A 253 -18.83 -7.81 22.94
N TYR A 254 -18.21 -8.32 21.89
CA TYR A 254 -16.98 -7.79 21.30
C TYR A 254 -17.28 -7.21 19.92
N LEU A 255 -16.85 -5.97 19.71
CA LEU A 255 -16.89 -5.27 18.44
C LEU A 255 -15.46 -5.00 17.98
N GLU A 256 -15.20 -5.22 16.69
CA GLU A 256 -13.97 -4.76 16.04
C GLU A 256 -14.32 -4.12 14.71
N GLY A 257 -13.60 -3.05 14.38
CA GLY A 257 -13.87 -2.28 13.18
C GLY A 257 -12.69 -1.47 12.69
N THR A 258 -12.93 -0.74 11.62
CA THR A 258 -11.96 0.08 10.92
C THR A 258 -12.42 1.52 10.81
N VAL A 259 -11.46 2.44 10.85
CA VAL A 259 -11.65 3.85 10.47
C VAL A 259 -10.78 4.15 9.24
N ARG A 260 -11.34 4.89 8.27
CA ARG A 260 -10.60 5.41 7.10
C ARG A 260 -10.82 6.91 6.98
N THR A 261 -9.75 7.68 6.84
CA THR A 261 -9.76 9.15 6.73
C THR A 261 -8.61 9.65 5.87
N PHE A 262 -8.74 10.82 5.27
CA PHE A 262 -7.61 11.50 4.61
C PHE A 262 -7.01 12.65 5.44
N ASN A 263 -7.81 13.22 6.33
CA ASN A 263 -7.44 14.37 7.16
C ASN A 263 -7.10 13.88 8.58
N ASP A 264 -5.93 14.27 9.09
CA ASP A 264 -5.47 13.90 10.43
C ASP A 264 -6.38 14.53 11.53
N ASP A 265 -6.91 15.74 11.34
CA ASP A 265 -7.84 16.35 12.32
C ASP A 265 -9.16 15.55 12.42
N VAL A 266 -9.63 15.03 11.28
CA VAL A 266 -10.83 14.17 11.23
C VAL A 266 -10.54 12.81 11.86
N ARG A 267 -9.32 12.29 11.66
CA ARG A 267 -8.85 11.05 12.28
C ARG A 267 -8.81 11.16 13.81
N ASP A 268 -8.22 12.23 14.32
CA ASP A 268 -8.14 12.56 15.75
C ASP A 268 -9.55 12.67 16.35
N MET A 269 -10.43 13.42 15.69
CA MET A 269 -11.81 13.59 16.13
C MET A 269 -12.57 12.26 16.18
N ILE A 270 -12.42 11.39 15.17
CA ILE A 270 -13.12 10.10 15.15
C ILE A 270 -12.63 9.17 16.27
N GLU A 271 -11.32 9.13 16.54
CA GLU A 271 -10.76 8.36 17.66
C GLU A 271 -11.40 8.79 18.99
N GLU A 272 -11.45 10.09 19.27
CA GLU A 272 -12.08 10.61 20.48
C GLU A 272 -13.59 10.35 20.52
N GLU A 273 -14.29 10.54 19.40
CA GLU A 273 -15.74 10.44 19.35
C GLU A 273 -16.25 9.00 19.44
N ILE A 274 -15.46 8.01 19.02
CA ILE A 274 -15.80 6.59 19.26
C ILE A 274 -15.86 6.32 20.77
N ASP A 275 -14.89 6.83 21.55
CA ASP A 275 -14.87 6.66 23.00
C ASP A 275 -16.06 7.34 23.68
N VAL A 276 -16.39 8.56 23.27
CA VAL A 276 -17.55 9.31 23.76
C VAL A 276 -18.86 8.55 23.48
N VAL A 277 -19.02 7.99 22.28
CA VAL A 277 -20.22 7.24 21.91
C VAL A 277 -20.29 5.90 22.66
N ALA A 278 -19.16 5.21 22.82
CA ALA A 278 -19.07 3.94 23.55
C ALA A 278 -19.42 4.12 25.03
N SER A 279 -18.79 5.08 25.70
CA SER A 279 -19.09 5.43 27.10
C SER A 279 -20.54 5.81 27.30
N SER A 280 -21.07 6.70 26.47
CA SER A 280 -22.44 7.20 26.60
C SER A 280 -23.47 6.09 26.40
N THR A 281 -23.27 5.23 25.40
CA THR A 281 -24.19 4.11 25.12
C THR A 281 -24.16 3.08 26.24
N CYS A 282 -22.97 2.76 26.78
CA CYS A 282 -22.85 1.80 27.86
C CYS A 282 -23.44 2.35 29.17
N ALA A 283 -23.17 3.61 29.50
CA ALA A 283 -23.72 4.28 30.68
C ALA A 283 -25.26 4.32 30.65
N LEU A 284 -25.86 4.63 29.50
CA LEU A 284 -27.33 4.61 29.31
C LEU A 284 -27.95 3.25 29.66
N ASN A 285 -27.26 2.16 29.34
CA ASN A 285 -27.72 0.79 29.56
C ASN A 285 -27.21 0.18 30.88
N GLY A 286 -26.48 0.96 31.70
CA GLY A 286 -25.87 0.50 32.95
C GLY A 286 -24.70 -0.48 32.76
N SER A 287 -24.18 -0.63 31.54
CA SER A 287 -23.04 -1.49 31.18
C SER A 287 -21.71 -0.72 31.29
N THR A 288 -20.60 -1.44 31.28
CA THR A 288 -19.24 -0.88 31.15
C THR A 288 -18.62 -1.27 29.82
N TYR A 289 -17.47 -0.70 29.47
CA TYR A 289 -16.77 -1.03 28.24
C TYR A 289 -15.25 -0.92 28.40
N GLU A 290 -14.53 -1.60 27.51
CA GLU A 290 -13.11 -1.39 27.23
C GLU A 290 -13.00 -0.95 25.78
N TYR A 291 -12.24 0.10 25.50
CA TYR A 291 -12.02 0.64 24.17
C TYR A 291 -10.53 0.70 23.87
N ASN A 292 -10.14 0.23 22.70
CA ASN A 292 -8.78 0.37 22.18
C ASN A 292 -8.84 0.92 20.76
N PHE A 293 -8.02 1.93 20.49
CA PHE A 293 -7.79 2.45 19.16
C PHE A 293 -6.34 2.18 18.76
N HIS A 294 -6.16 1.66 17.55
CA HIS A 294 -4.86 1.38 16.97
C HIS A 294 -4.73 2.17 15.69
N ARG A 295 -3.93 3.24 15.74
CA ARG A 295 -3.57 3.99 14.54
C ARG A 295 -2.71 3.11 13.65
N GLY A 296 -3.20 2.83 12.45
CA GLY A 296 -2.41 2.18 11.40
C GLY A 296 -1.75 3.22 10.51
N TYR A 297 -1.64 2.92 9.22
CA TYR A 297 -0.93 3.78 8.28
C TYR A 297 -1.61 5.14 8.16
N PRO A 298 -0.84 6.24 8.05
CA PRO A 298 -1.41 7.53 7.68
C PRO A 298 -1.85 7.56 6.23
N ALA A 299 -2.56 8.62 5.83
CA ALA A 299 -2.93 8.80 4.44
C ALA A 299 -1.68 9.00 3.56
N VAL A 300 -1.68 8.41 2.36
CA VAL A 300 -0.68 8.69 1.33
C VAL A 300 -1.02 10.05 0.74
N VAL A 301 -0.15 11.04 0.97
CA VAL A 301 -0.32 12.41 0.48
C VAL A 301 0.82 12.72 -0.48
N ASN A 302 0.50 12.74 -1.76
CA ASN A 302 1.44 13.05 -2.83
C ASN A 302 1.81 14.53 -2.84
N HIS A 303 3.11 14.82 -3.01
CA HIS A 303 3.60 16.19 -3.12
C HIS A 303 3.31 16.75 -4.50
N LYS A 304 2.73 17.95 -4.55
CA LYS A 304 2.25 18.57 -5.79
C LYS A 304 3.34 18.63 -6.88
N ASP A 305 4.51 19.17 -6.56
CA ASP A 305 5.56 19.42 -7.55
C ASP A 305 6.11 18.11 -8.13
N GLU A 306 6.29 17.10 -7.28
CA GLU A 306 6.75 15.76 -7.71
C GLU A 306 5.70 14.98 -8.50
N THR A 307 4.41 15.13 -8.17
CA THR A 307 3.32 14.57 -8.97
C THR A 307 3.22 15.23 -10.34
N ASP A 308 3.26 16.56 -10.39
CA ASP A 308 3.21 17.29 -11.66
C ASP A 308 4.42 16.96 -12.56
N TYR A 309 5.59 16.81 -11.94
CA TYR A 309 6.78 16.30 -12.61
C TYR A 309 6.55 14.89 -13.18
N LEU A 310 6.07 13.95 -12.36
CA LEU A 310 5.77 12.58 -12.80
C LEU A 310 4.81 12.57 -13.99
N VAL A 311 3.72 13.34 -13.93
CA VAL A 311 2.74 13.45 -15.02
C VAL A 311 3.42 13.94 -16.30
N SER A 312 4.29 14.94 -16.21
CA SER A 312 4.99 15.48 -17.37
C SER A 312 5.91 14.45 -18.05
N VAL A 313 6.65 13.64 -17.28
CA VAL A 313 7.56 12.65 -17.85
C VAL A 313 6.83 11.39 -18.31
N ALA A 314 5.74 11.02 -17.65
CA ALA A 314 4.93 9.87 -18.03
C ALA A 314 4.21 10.09 -19.37
N ALA A 315 3.91 11.35 -19.73
CA ALA A 315 3.30 11.70 -21.02
C ALA A 315 4.18 11.35 -22.23
N ASP A 316 5.51 11.32 -22.03
CA ASP A 316 6.49 10.99 -23.06
C ASP A 316 6.84 9.49 -23.09
N VAL A 317 6.28 8.68 -22.17
CA VAL A 317 6.47 7.23 -22.17
C VAL A 317 5.56 6.62 -23.24
N LYS A 318 6.16 6.06 -24.29
CA LYS A 318 5.47 5.53 -25.48
C LYS A 318 4.27 4.62 -25.22
N ASP A 319 4.34 3.79 -24.17
CA ASP A 319 3.29 2.82 -23.83
C ASP A 319 2.24 3.37 -22.85
N VAL A 320 2.38 4.63 -22.43
CA VAL A 320 1.37 5.35 -21.67
C VAL A 320 0.42 6.02 -22.67
N GLU A 321 -0.78 5.47 -22.77
CA GLU A 321 -1.84 5.95 -23.65
C GLU A 321 -2.68 7.04 -22.98
N THR A 322 -2.80 7.01 -21.64
CA THR A 322 -3.64 7.96 -20.91
C THR A 322 -3.08 8.25 -19.53
N LEU A 323 -3.06 9.53 -19.18
CA LEU A 323 -2.82 10.03 -17.84
C LEU A 323 -4.15 10.50 -17.24
N GLU A 324 -4.48 10.03 -16.05
CA GLU A 324 -5.77 10.30 -15.43
C GLU A 324 -5.59 10.68 -13.95
N GLU A 325 -6.16 11.81 -13.54
CA GLU A 325 -6.25 12.11 -12.11
C GLU A 325 -7.33 11.24 -11.48
N THR A 326 -6.95 10.31 -10.60
CA THR A 326 -7.88 9.36 -9.97
C THR A 326 -8.63 10.01 -8.80
N PRO A 327 -9.88 9.61 -8.53
CA PRO A 327 -10.47 9.83 -7.21
C PRO A 327 -9.60 9.18 -6.11
N PRO A 328 -9.67 9.68 -4.87
CA PRO A 328 -8.89 9.12 -3.78
C PRO A 328 -9.43 7.73 -3.37
N HIS A 329 -8.55 6.84 -2.93
CA HIS A 329 -8.86 5.45 -2.59
C HIS A 329 -8.92 5.26 -1.07
N MET A 330 -9.92 4.52 -0.57
CA MET A 330 -10.09 4.24 0.87
C MET A 330 -9.21 3.08 1.39
N GLY A 331 -8.36 2.51 0.53
CA GLY A 331 -7.29 1.60 0.96
C GLY A 331 -6.19 2.36 1.70
N GLY A 332 -5.42 1.66 2.53
CA GLY A 332 -4.21 2.19 3.16
C GLY A 332 -2.96 1.66 2.45
N GLU A 333 -1.85 2.36 2.63
CA GLU A 333 -0.55 1.99 2.07
C GLU A 333 0.55 2.61 2.97
N ASP A 334 1.53 1.81 3.37
CA ASP A 334 2.60 2.26 4.28
C ASP A 334 3.67 3.12 3.59
N TYR A 335 3.64 3.22 2.24
CA TYR A 335 4.41 4.21 1.49
C TYR A 335 4.16 5.65 1.96
N SER A 336 3.01 5.90 2.59
CA SER A 336 2.68 7.15 3.29
C SER A 336 3.78 7.61 4.26
N TYR A 337 4.49 6.68 4.91
CA TYR A 337 5.60 7.03 5.80
C TYR A 337 6.79 7.61 5.06
N TYR A 338 7.11 7.14 3.85
CA TYR A 338 8.19 7.76 3.07
C TYR A 338 7.87 9.19 2.69
N LEU A 339 6.63 9.45 2.26
CA LEU A 339 6.18 10.80 1.89
C LEU A 339 6.12 11.77 3.07
N ARG A 340 6.13 11.29 4.32
CA ARG A 340 6.29 12.17 5.50
C ARG A 340 7.73 12.61 5.73
N HIS A 341 8.72 11.95 5.12
CA HIS A 341 10.15 12.21 5.32
C HIS A 341 10.83 12.82 4.10
N VAL A 342 10.41 12.43 2.89
CA VAL A 342 11.03 12.83 1.63
C VAL A 342 9.94 13.20 0.63
N LYS A 343 10.17 14.27 -0.14
CA LYS A 343 9.26 14.69 -1.21
C LYS A 343 9.15 13.61 -2.29
N GLY A 344 7.97 13.44 -2.85
CA GLY A 344 7.73 12.32 -3.75
C GLY A 344 6.27 12.13 -4.11
N THR A 345 6.03 11.11 -4.93
CA THR A 345 4.69 10.72 -5.38
C THR A 345 4.56 9.21 -5.49
N PHE A 346 3.35 8.73 -5.24
CA PHE A 346 2.88 7.37 -5.45
C PHE A 346 1.78 7.37 -6.50
N PHE A 347 1.88 6.51 -7.51
CA PHE A 347 0.94 6.47 -8.63
C PHE A 347 0.55 5.03 -8.99
N PHE A 348 -0.54 4.89 -9.73
CA PHE A 348 -1.03 3.59 -10.14
C PHE A 348 -0.71 3.32 -11.61
N THR A 349 -0.14 2.15 -11.88
CA THR A 349 0.07 1.67 -13.25
C THR A 349 -1.05 0.68 -13.59
N GLY A 350 -1.85 0.97 -14.61
CA GLY A 350 -2.95 0.12 -15.03
C GLY A 350 -2.48 -1.29 -15.40
N ALA A 351 -3.12 -2.29 -14.79
CA ALA A 351 -2.70 -3.69 -14.85
C ALA A 351 -3.87 -4.66 -15.07
N LYS A 352 -5.02 -4.17 -15.56
CA LYS A 352 -6.21 -5.02 -15.79
C LYS A 352 -5.88 -6.21 -16.71
N PRO A 353 -6.19 -7.46 -16.30
CA PRO A 353 -6.01 -8.65 -17.14
C PRO A 353 -6.65 -8.51 -18.52
N GLU A 354 -6.05 -9.16 -19.52
CA GLU A 354 -6.59 -9.18 -20.88
C GLU A 354 -7.84 -10.07 -20.97
N GLY A 355 -8.81 -9.66 -21.78
CA GLY A 355 -10.01 -10.48 -22.05
C GLY A 355 -11.03 -10.56 -20.91
N VAL A 356 -10.93 -9.74 -19.87
CA VAL A 356 -11.92 -9.65 -18.79
C VAL A 356 -12.63 -8.29 -18.79
N GLU A 357 -13.95 -8.31 -18.60
CA GLU A 357 -14.74 -7.08 -18.44
C GLU A 357 -14.47 -6.46 -17.06
N VAL A 358 -14.56 -7.28 -16.02
CA VAL A 358 -14.29 -6.91 -14.62
C VAL A 358 -13.16 -7.78 -14.10
N ALA A 359 -12.07 -7.15 -13.66
CA ALA A 359 -10.97 -7.85 -13.01
C ALA A 359 -11.36 -8.27 -11.59
N TYR A 360 -10.82 -9.40 -11.13
CA TYR A 360 -10.84 -9.70 -9.71
C TYR A 360 -10.02 -8.63 -8.96
N PRO A 361 -10.57 -8.05 -7.88
CA PRO A 361 -9.89 -6.99 -7.17
C PRO A 361 -8.63 -7.50 -6.48
N HIS A 362 -7.78 -6.57 -6.04
CA HIS A 362 -6.73 -6.85 -5.06
C HIS A 362 -7.30 -7.61 -3.87
N HIS A 363 -6.50 -8.51 -3.31
CA HIS A 363 -6.83 -9.39 -2.18
C HIS A 363 -7.90 -10.46 -2.48
N HIS A 364 -8.20 -10.70 -3.77
CA HIS A 364 -9.10 -11.79 -4.18
C HIS A 364 -8.31 -13.08 -4.48
N PRO A 365 -8.82 -14.29 -4.16
CA PRO A 365 -8.17 -15.59 -4.49
C PRO A 365 -7.87 -15.82 -5.98
N LYS A 366 -8.48 -15.03 -6.86
CA LYS A 366 -8.32 -15.08 -8.32
C LYS A 366 -7.72 -13.79 -8.89
N PHE A 367 -7.14 -12.95 -8.03
CA PHE A 367 -6.44 -11.74 -8.44
C PHE A 367 -5.35 -12.06 -9.47
N ASP A 368 -5.35 -11.31 -10.56
CA ASP A 368 -4.29 -11.38 -11.54
C ASP A 368 -4.07 -10.02 -12.21
N ILE A 369 -2.94 -9.91 -12.90
CA ILE A 369 -2.52 -8.70 -13.60
C ILE A 369 -2.11 -9.01 -15.03
N ASN A 370 -2.25 -8.03 -15.91
CA ASN A 370 -1.63 -8.09 -17.23
C ASN A 370 -0.13 -7.76 -17.11
N GLU A 371 0.72 -8.72 -17.47
CA GLU A 371 2.17 -8.61 -17.28
C GLU A 371 2.82 -7.49 -18.11
N LYS A 372 2.15 -6.96 -19.15
CA LYS A 372 2.62 -5.77 -19.89
C LYS A 372 2.76 -4.54 -18.99
N SER A 373 1.99 -4.48 -17.91
CA SER A 373 2.05 -3.38 -16.93
C SER A 373 3.42 -3.25 -16.25
N LEU A 374 4.19 -4.34 -16.12
CA LEU A 374 5.53 -4.31 -15.52
C LEU A 374 6.49 -3.42 -16.32
N LEU A 375 6.40 -3.48 -17.66
CA LEU A 375 7.23 -2.68 -18.55
C LEU A 375 6.84 -1.20 -18.50
N ILE A 376 5.55 -0.90 -18.44
CA ILE A 376 5.03 0.48 -18.33
C ILE A 376 5.48 1.09 -17.00
N ALA A 377 5.36 0.36 -15.90
CA ALA A 377 5.83 0.78 -14.59
C ALA A 377 7.35 1.04 -14.61
N ALA A 378 8.13 0.12 -15.19
CA ALA A 378 9.60 0.27 -15.28
C ALA A 378 10.01 1.48 -16.11
N LYS A 379 9.37 1.70 -17.27
CA LYS A 379 9.63 2.86 -18.13
C LYS A 379 9.26 4.17 -17.44
N THR A 380 8.14 4.20 -16.72
CA THR A 380 7.68 5.41 -16.01
C THR A 380 8.60 5.77 -14.86
N LEU A 381 8.95 4.81 -14.00
CA LEU A 381 9.93 5.00 -12.92
C LEU A 381 11.32 5.35 -13.46
N GLY A 382 11.73 4.70 -14.55
CA GLY A 382 12.98 4.97 -15.26
C GLY A 382 13.05 6.39 -15.80
N ALA A 383 12.00 6.85 -16.48
CA ALA A 383 11.85 8.22 -16.97
C ALA A 383 11.90 9.24 -15.82
N ALA A 384 11.11 9.01 -14.77
CA ALA A 384 11.11 9.84 -13.56
C ALA A 384 12.50 9.94 -12.91
N THR A 385 13.31 8.88 -13.01
CA THR A 385 14.68 8.85 -12.48
C THR A 385 15.66 9.62 -13.35
N VAL A 386 15.75 9.28 -14.65
CA VAL A 386 16.82 9.80 -15.52
C VAL A 386 16.59 11.23 -15.99
N LEU A 387 15.35 11.73 -15.89
CA LEU A 387 14.99 13.09 -16.25
C LEU A 387 14.95 14.06 -15.05
N TYR A 388 15.10 13.57 -13.81
CA TYR A 388 14.87 14.37 -12.61
C TYR A 388 15.78 15.60 -12.54
N HIS A 389 17.07 15.43 -12.88
CA HIS A 389 18.04 16.52 -12.84
C HIS A 389 17.81 17.56 -13.95
N GLN A 390 17.09 17.22 -15.03
CA GLN A 390 16.69 18.20 -16.04
C GLN A 390 15.52 19.05 -15.52
N TYR A 391 14.58 18.45 -14.80
CA TYR A 391 13.49 19.14 -14.13
C TYR A 391 13.99 20.11 -13.04
N GLU A 392 14.87 19.66 -12.15
CA GLU A 392 15.46 20.51 -11.10
C GLU A 392 16.24 21.72 -11.67
N LYS A 393 16.80 21.59 -12.88
CA LYS A 393 17.48 22.68 -13.60
C LYS A 393 16.50 23.60 -14.35
N GLY A 394 15.19 23.40 -14.23
CA GLY A 394 14.14 24.15 -14.93
C GLY A 394 14.11 23.90 -16.45
N LYS A 395 14.71 22.79 -16.91
CA LYS A 395 14.80 22.46 -18.35
C LYS A 395 13.67 21.56 -18.83
N LEU A 396 12.94 20.93 -17.91
CA LEU A 396 11.64 20.31 -18.16
C LEU A 396 10.59 21.19 -17.49
N ILE A 397 9.67 21.71 -18.30
CA ILE A 397 8.51 22.47 -17.80
C ILE A 397 7.33 21.49 -17.81
N PRO A 398 6.68 21.23 -16.67
CA PRO A 398 5.46 20.44 -16.66
C PRO A 398 4.44 21.06 -17.62
N THR A 399 4.15 20.36 -18.72
CA THR A 399 3.07 20.77 -19.62
C THR A 399 1.76 20.37 -18.96
N HIS A 400 1.21 21.27 -18.15
CA HIS A 400 -0.21 21.20 -17.81
C HIS A 400 -1.01 21.46 -19.08
N GLN A 401 -1.65 20.42 -19.64
CA GLN A 401 -2.76 20.59 -20.56
C GLN A 401 -4.06 20.21 -19.86
#